data_AF-A0A7Y7E811-F1
#
_entry.id   AF-A0A7Y7E811-F1
#
_cell.length_a   1.000
_cell.length_b   1.000
_cell.length_c   1.000
_cell.angle_alpha   90.00
_cell.angle_beta   90.00
_cell.angle_gamma   90.00
#
_symmetry.space_group_name_H-M   'P 1'
#
loop_
_entity.id
_entity.type
_entity.pdbx_description
1 polymer ?
#
loop_
_entity_poly.entity_id
_entity_poly.type
_entity_poly.pdbx_seq_one_letter_code
_entity_poly.pdbx_strand_id
1 'polypeptide(L)'
;MHRTHHRGRTAASAAAVIATAAPLLAGLTATAAHAEDHRLPTSGHQYRISNHAGGALQWDSTANGAGVHARDWDEHRSEQIWQLNDNNGNWSITVPGTNNVVDRDLRANSVALWNNVGRPNQQWWLQAVAGSRAWLLHNSEGGDRCLARIGDRNGDQGIEARPCDANDARQLWNLDEATAPPASQVDIRGKVIDAGGYDPARLMAWYEANKGLLLDQYPKIQQVLTGGAYAVKPYINVVFDASYFTPGSGAAAVWDPNPRPEWDNKKTIVIRPSQVINNPGDIGLLVHELAHQVQDANVREAWLLEGIADYYRKYVYNVHEKPGTPYGADYNGGYNPTAYMLNYIVNRQQTGEGIIMRLNNRIHQNGSTSPDDILREITGKSGRQWWTDMWNEIHAGTWNNHALRD
;
A
#
# COMPACT_ATOMS: atom_id res chain seq x y z
N MET A 1 22.20 -45.34 70.51
CA MET A 1 23.28 -46.36 70.54
C MET A 1 24.06 -46.24 69.24
N HIS A 2 25.19 -45.52 69.25
CA HIS A 2 26.59 -46.05 69.20
C HIS A 2 26.97 -46.61 67.82
N ARG A 3 27.81 -45.86 67.07
CA ARG A 3 29.29 -46.03 66.88
C ARG A 3 29.59 -47.19 65.90
N THR A 4 30.51 -47.19 64.92
CA THR A 4 31.65 -46.36 64.47
C THR A 4 32.26 -47.06 63.23
N HIS A 5 32.93 -46.29 62.34
CA HIS A 5 34.08 -46.63 61.44
C HIS A 5 34.04 -47.90 60.54
N HIS A 6 34.50 -47.90 59.27
CA HIS A 6 35.87 -47.61 58.83
C HIS A 6 35.99 -47.52 57.28
N ARG A 7 36.91 -46.63 56.85
CA ARG A 7 37.76 -46.58 55.64
C ARG A 7 37.66 -47.67 54.55
N GLY A 8 37.76 -47.22 53.29
CA GLY A 8 38.28 -48.01 52.17
C GLY A 8 38.32 -47.24 50.84
N ARG A 9 39.48 -46.65 50.49
CA ARG A 9 39.81 -46.14 49.15
C ARG A 9 40.02 -47.32 48.20
N THR A 10 39.59 -47.22 46.94
CA THR A 10 40.40 -47.59 45.75
C THR A 10 39.70 -47.24 44.42
N ALA A 11 40.52 -46.68 43.51
CA ALA A 11 40.51 -46.81 42.04
C ALA A 11 39.20 -46.54 41.27
N ALA A 12 39.10 -45.40 40.58
CA ALA A 12 39.66 -45.16 39.23
C ALA A 12 38.97 -45.99 38.13
N SER A 13 38.06 -45.33 37.41
CA SER A 13 37.84 -45.51 35.97
C SER A 13 37.09 -44.29 35.46
N ALA A 14 37.87 -43.30 34.99
CA ALA A 14 37.36 -42.19 34.22
C ALA A 14 37.00 -42.70 32.83
N ALA A 15 35.70 -42.93 32.59
CA ALA A 15 35.18 -43.02 31.24
C ALA A 15 35.04 -41.59 30.71
N ALA A 16 35.98 -41.17 29.87
CA ALA A 16 35.88 -39.94 29.12
C ALA A 16 34.70 -40.04 28.14
N VAL A 17 33.58 -39.40 28.48
CA VAL A 17 32.54 -39.07 27.50
C VAL A 17 33.09 -37.87 26.71
N ILE A 18 33.60 -38.13 25.51
CA ILE A 18 33.84 -37.08 24.53
C ILE A 18 32.45 -36.64 24.05
N ALA A 19 31.91 -35.61 24.69
CA ALA A 19 30.83 -34.83 24.11
C ALA A 19 31.45 -33.98 23.00
N THR A 20 31.35 -34.45 21.75
CA THR A 20 31.55 -33.59 20.59
C THR A 20 30.43 -32.56 20.57
N ALA A 21 30.72 -31.36 21.11
CA ALA A 21 29.91 -30.19 20.87
C ALA A 21 30.03 -29.82 19.39
N ALA A 22 29.05 -30.26 18.59
CA ALA A 22 28.84 -29.70 17.27
C ALA A 22 28.37 -28.25 17.45
N PRO A 23 29.00 -27.24 16.84
CA PRO A 23 28.42 -25.92 16.80
C PRO A 23 27.20 -25.99 15.87
N LEU A 24 26.02 -25.73 16.43
CA LEU A 24 24.82 -25.35 15.69
C LEU A 24 25.10 -24.02 14.98
N LEU A 25 25.73 -24.08 13.81
CA LEU A 25 25.72 -23.01 12.83
C LEU A 25 24.39 -23.08 12.07
N ALA A 26 23.33 -22.57 12.70
CA ALA A 26 22.11 -22.22 11.99
C ALA A 26 22.38 -20.94 11.20
N GLY A 27 22.16 -21.02 9.88
CA GLY A 27 22.47 -19.99 8.91
C GLY A 27 21.75 -18.66 9.16
N LEU A 28 22.52 -17.66 9.53
CA LEU A 28 22.30 -16.26 9.18
C LEU A 28 23.17 -15.97 7.96
N THR A 29 22.63 -16.20 6.76
CA THR A 29 23.27 -15.70 5.53
C THR A 29 22.62 -14.39 5.12
N ALA A 30 23.02 -13.29 5.76
CA ALA A 30 22.91 -11.93 5.21
C ALA A 30 23.67 -10.90 6.07
N THR A 31 24.94 -11.09 6.41
CA THR A 31 25.76 -9.99 6.96
C THR A 31 27.23 -10.19 6.62
N ALA A 32 27.64 -9.80 5.41
CA ALA A 32 29.06 -9.60 5.08
C ALA A 32 29.21 -8.73 3.82
N ALA A 33 28.72 -7.49 3.84
CA ALA A 33 29.03 -6.51 2.80
C ALA A 33 28.75 -5.05 3.23
N HIS A 34 29.32 -4.55 4.33
CA HIS A 34 29.25 -3.11 4.63
C HIS A 34 30.56 -2.62 5.28
N ALA A 35 31.65 -2.68 4.53
CA ALA A 35 32.66 -1.64 4.64
C ALA A 35 32.12 -0.49 3.76
N GLU A 36 31.39 0.44 4.38
CA GLU A 36 30.61 1.45 3.65
C GLU A 36 31.52 2.53 3.07
N ASP A 37 31.83 2.35 1.79
CA ASP A 37 32.20 3.44 0.90
C ASP A 37 30.98 4.36 0.82
N HIS A 38 31.03 5.52 1.49
CA HIS A 38 29.99 6.55 1.44
C HIS A 38 29.96 7.16 0.04
N ARG A 39 29.44 6.42 -0.92
CA ARG A 39 29.20 6.90 -2.27
C ARG A 39 28.01 7.84 -2.20
N LEU A 40 28.22 9.05 -2.70
CA LEU A 40 27.11 9.94 -3.02
C LEU A 40 26.11 9.19 -3.93
N PRO A 41 24.81 9.51 -3.85
CA PRO A 41 23.84 8.98 -4.80
C PRO A 41 24.25 9.32 -6.24
N THR A 42 23.73 8.57 -7.19
CA THR A 42 23.93 8.82 -8.62
C THR A 42 22.86 9.82 -9.08
N SER A 43 23.29 10.95 -9.65
CA SER A 43 22.37 11.96 -10.18
C SER A 43 21.45 11.38 -11.26
N GLY A 44 20.16 11.70 -11.17
CA GLY A 44 19.10 11.23 -12.05
C GLY A 44 18.49 9.88 -11.67
N HIS A 45 19.07 9.15 -10.71
CA HIS A 45 18.55 7.86 -10.27
C HIS A 45 17.39 8.05 -9.26
N GLN A 46 16.62 6.98 -9.10
CA GLN A 46 15.50 6.91 -8.17
C GLN A 46 15.93 6.27 -6.85
N TYR A 47 15.39 6.74 -5.74
CA TYR A 47 15.75 6.36 -4.38
C TYR A 47 14.51 6.24 -3.51
N ARG A 48 14.56 5.34 -2.52
CA ARG A 48 13.71 5.38 -1.33
C ARG A 48 14.50 5.99 -0.20
N ILE A 49 13.88 6.92 0.52
CA ILE A 49 14.54 7.73 1.54
C ILE A 49 14.00 7.32 2.91
N SER A 50 14.65 6.37 3.59
CA SER A 50 14.21 5.86 4.91
C SER A 50 14.72 6.73 6.06
N ASN A 51 13.96 6.81 7.16
CA ASN A 51 14.33 7.56 8.35
C ASN A 51 14.72 6.62 9.50
N HIS A 52 15.76 6.96 10.28
CA HIS A 52 16.19 6.12 11.42
C HIS A 52 15.23 6.15 12.60
N ALA A 53 14.35 7.16 12.73
CA ALA A 53 13.25 7.13 13.69
C ALA A 53 12.06 6.28 13.20
N GLY A 54 12.14 5.69 12.01
CA GLY A 54 11.12 4.86 11.36
C GLY A 54 10.45 5.55 10.18
N GLY A 55 9.99 4.74 9.23
CA GLY A 55 9.29 5.19 8.03
C GLY A 55 10.19 5.60 6.86
N ALA A 56 9.56 6.10 5.79
CA ALA A 56 10.15 6.60 4.57
C ALA A 56 9.51 7.93 4.18
N LEU A 57 10.31 8.79 3.53
CA LEU A 57 9.81 10.01 2.93
C LEU A 57 8.76 9.67 1.85
N GLN A 58 7.61 10.29 1.93
CA GLN A 58 6.47 10.06 1.05
C GLN A 58 5.83 11.39 0.64
N TRP A 59 5.45 11.51 -0.63
CA TRP A 59 4.62 12.63 -1.10
C TRP A 59 3.14 12.25 -1.11
N ASP A 60 2.26 13.19 -0.77
CA ASP A 60 0.81 12.95 -0.71
C ASP A 60 0.12 12.99 -2.08
N SER A 61 0.61 13.84 -2.99
CA SER A 61 0.18 13.89 -4.38
C SER A 61 1.26 14.53 -5.26
N THR A 62 1.07 14.48 -6.58
CA THR A 62 1.97 15.14 -7.53
C THR A 62 1.70 16.65 -7.67
N ALA A 63 0.75 17.22 -6.93
CA ALA A 63 0.37 18.62 -7.04
C ALA A 63 1.39 19.58 -6.41
N ASN A 64 1.43 20.81 -6.92
CA ASN A 64 2.21 21.89 -6.32
C ASN A 64 1.62 22.27 -4.95
N GLY A 65 2.44 22.38 -3.91
CA GLY A 65 2.02 22.63 -2.54
C GLY A 65 1.58 21.39 -1.77
N ALA A 66 1.68 20.19 -2.35
CA ALA A 66 1.33 18.95 -1.66
C ALA A 66 2.25 18.65 -0.48
N GLY A 67 1.73 17.96 0.53
CA GLY A 67 2.47 17.58 1.73
C GLY A 67 3.59 16.58 1.44
N VAL A 68 4.65 16.68 2.24
CA VAL A 68 5.74 15.70 2.31
C VAL A 68 5.78 15.17 3.75
N HIS A 69 5.69 13.84 3.88
CA HIS A 69 5.51 13.17 5.17
C HIS A 69 6.56 12.05 5.32
N ALA A 70 6.83 11.64 6.54
CA ALA A 70 7.38 10.31 6.79
C ALA A 70 6.21 9.35 7.01
N ARG A 71 6.11 8.26 6.25
CA ARG A 71 5.08 7.23 6.45
C ARG A 71 5.74 5.88 6.65
N ASP A 72 5.01 4.86 7.08
CA ASP A 72 5.59 3.52 7.23
C ASP A 72 6.29 3.08 5.95
N TRP A 73 7.47 2.46 6.10
CA TRP A 73 8.28 2.02 4.96
C TRP A 73 7.49 1.03 4.11
N ASP A 74 7.47 1.27 2.81
CA ASP A 74 6.81 0.40 1.85
C ASP A 74 7.60 0.32 0.54
N GLU A 75 8.19 -0.85 0.29
CA GLU A 75 9.01 -1.08 -0.90
C GLU A 75 8.20 -1.12 -2.21
N HIS A 76 6.87 -0.99 -2.16
CA HIS A 76 6.02 -1.02 -3.35
C HIS A 76 5.32 0.31 -3.63
N ARG A 77 5.35 1.29 -2.70
CA ARG A 77 4.76 2.62 -2.94
C ARG A 77 5.58 3.45 -3.91
N SER A 78 4.95 3.86 -5.01
CA SER A 78 5.51 4.88 -5.91
C SER A 78 5.70 6.22 -5.21
N GLU A 79 4.88 6.50 -4.19
CA GLU A 79 4.90 7.73 -3.40
C GLU A 79 6.14 7.85 -2.52
N GLN A 80 6.86 6.75 -2.32
CA GLN A 80 8.12 6.71 -1.57
C GLN A 80 9.34 6.67 -2.49
N ILE A 81 9.13 6.77 -3.81
CA ILE A 81 10.18 6.90 -4.81
C ILE A 81 10.45 8.38 -5.08
N TRP A 82 11.72 8.73 -5.02
CA TRP A 82 12.23 10.07 -5.24
C TRP A 82 13.35 10.03 -6.26
N GLN A 83 13.33 10.91 -7.25
CA GLN A 83 14.47 11.12 -8.14
C GLN A 83 15.43 12.12 -7.50
N LEU A 84 16.70 11.75 -7.35
CA LEU A 84 17.73 12.65 -6.81
C LEU A 84 18.53 13.25 -7.96
N ASN A 85 18.55 14.57 -8.08
CA ASN A 85 19.30 15.27 -9.13
C ASN A 85 20.37 16.18 -8.51
N ASP A 86 21.63 15.93 -8.84
CA ASP A 86 22.78 16.74 -8.43
C ASP A 86 22.87 18.03 -9.25
N ASN A 87 23.09 19.14 -8.56
CA ASN A 87 23.42 20.45 -9.11
C ASN A 87 24.67 20.98 -8.41
N ASN A 88 25.83 20.42 -8.75
CA ASN A 88 27.15 20.79 -8.23
C ASN A 88 27.27 20.62 -6.70
N GLY A 89 26.87 19.46 -6.18
CA GLY A 89 26.90 19.11 -4.76
C GLY A 89 25.63 19.51 -3.99
N ASN A 90 24.72 20.24 -4.63
CA ASN A 90 23.40 20.57 -4.10
C ASN A 90 22.34 19.70 -4.79
N TRP A 91 21.62 18.90 -4.04
CA TRP A 91 20.68 17.93 -4.57
C TRP A 91 19.25 18.44 -4.51
N SER A 92 18.49 18.17 -5.56
CA SER A 92 17.02 18.26 -5.51
C SER A 92 16.43 16.87 -5.33
N ILE A 93 15.36 16.79 -4.54
CA ILE A 93 14.60 15.57 -4.27
C ILE A 93 13.26 15.72 -5.00
N THR A 94 13.14 15.09 -6.15
CA THR A 94 12.06 15.32 -7.13
C THR A 94 11.06 14.18 -7.13
N VAL A 95 9.77 14.48 -7.29
CA VAL A 95 8.75 13.46 -7.57
C VAL A 95 8.92 12.95 -9.01
N PRO A 96 9.15 11.65 -9.24
CA PRO A 96 9.37 11.10 -10.57
C PRO A 96 8.31 11.50 -11.60
N GLY A 97 8.74 11.93 -12.78
CA GLY A 97 7.84 12.33 -13.88
C GLY A 97 7.19 13.71 -13.73
N THR A 98 7.58 14.49 -12.72
CA THR A 98 7.07 15.84 -12.48
C THR A 98 8.20 16.87 -12.37
N ASN A 99 7.86 18.16 -12.29
CA ASN A 99 8.82 19.21 -11.92
C ASN A 99 8.71 19.60 -10.43
N ASN A 100 8.06 18.82 -9.58
CA ASN A 100 7.88 19.18 -8.18
C ASN A 100 8.98 18.56 -7.31
N VAL A 101 9.53 19.38 -6.40
CA VAL A 101 10.66 19.05 -5.53
C VAL A 101 10.34 19.33 -4.07
N VAL A 102 11.04 18.64 -3.17
CA VAL A 102 11.04 18.94 -1.73
C VAL A 102 11.54 20.36 -1.50
N ASP A 103 10.64 21.25 -1.10
CA ASP A 103 10.83 22.68 -0.88
C ASP A 103 10.61 23.00 0.61
N ARG A 104 11.51 23.77 1.19
CA ARG A 104 11.35 24.33 2.53
C ARG A 104 10.70 25.71 2.46
N ASP A 105 9.60 25.88 3.19
CA ASP A 105 9.08 27.20 3.52
C ASP A 105 10.04 27.89 4.50
N LEU A 106 10.70 28.97 4.08
CA LEU A 106 11.68 29.68 4.90
C LEU A 106 11.09 30.37 6.15
N ARG A 107 9.78 30.65 6.16
CA ARG A 107 9.10 31.30 7.29
C ARG A 107 8.68 30.27 8.33
N ALA A 108 8.02 29.19 7.88
CA ALA A 108 7.49 28.16 8.77
C ALA A 108 8.49 27.04 9.09
N ASN A 109 9.51 26.86 8.25
CA ASN A 109 10.38 25.68 8.19
C ASN A 109 9.66 24.37 7.89
N SER A 110 8.37 24.41 7.53
CA SER A 110 7.65 23.26 6.98
C SER A 110 8.23 22.88 5.63
N VAL A 111 8.11 21.60 5.29
CA VAL A 111 8.54 21.07 4.00
C VAL A 111 7.33 20.58 3.23
N ALA A 112 7.24 20.95 1.96
CA ALA A 112 6.19 20.57 1.04
C ALA A 112 6.76 20.37 -0.36
N LEU A 113 5.96 19.91 -1.30
CA LEU A 113 6.32 19.90 -2.70
C LEU A 113 6.11 21.28 -3.31
N TRP A 114 7.08 21.74 -4.11
CA TRP A 114 6.90 22.94 -4.91
C TRP A 114 7.51 22.79 -6.30
N ASN A 115 7.03 23.58 -7.26
CA ASN A 115 7.61 23.63 -8.60
C ASN A 115 9.11 24.00 -8.52
N ASN A 116 9.96 23.15 -9.10
CA ASN A 116 11.40 23.32 -9.13
C ASN A 116 11.78 24.51 -10.00
N VAL A 117 12.25 25.55 -9.32
CA VAL A 117 12.80 26.78 -9.90
C VAL A 117 14.28 26.94 -9.57
N GLY A 118 14.92 25.88 -9.05
CA GLY A 118 16.34 25.85 -8.73
C GLY A 118 16.75 26.77 -7.57
N ARG A 119 15.81 27.11 -6.67
CA ARG A 119 16.10 27.99 -5.53
C ARG A 119 16.86 27.27 -4.42
N PRO A 120 17.67 27.97 -3.61
CA PRO A 120 18.42 27.35 -2.52
C PRO A 120 17.54 26.63 -1.47
N ASN A 121 16.32 27.11 -1.19
CA ASN A 121 15.37 26.41 -0.32
C ASN A 121 14.83 25.09 -0.88
N GLN A 122 15.07 24.79 -2.16
CA GLN A 122 14.74 23.54 -2.87
C GLN A 122 15.95 22.60 -3.03
N GLN A 123 17.09 23.01 -2.48
CA GLN A 123 18.37 22.33 -2.62
C GLN A 123 18.83 21.79 -1.26
N TRP A 124 19.43 20.61 -1.31
CA TRP A 124 19.85 19.84 -0.15
C TRP A 124 21.24 19.29 -0.38
N TRP A 125 22.23 19.66 0.41
CA TRP A 125 23.54 19.02 0.35
C TRP A 125 23.62 17.88 1.37
N LEU A 126 24.40 16.85 1.05
CA LEU A 126 24.40 15.58 1.78
C LEU A 126 25.65 15.47 2.66
N GLN A 127 25.46 15.32 3.97
CA GLN A 127 26.56 15.04 4.91
C GLN A 127 26.51 13.58 5.34
N ALA A 128 27.55 12.82 5.01
CA ALA A 128 27.70 11.46 5.51
C ALA A 128 27.89 11.45 7.04
N VAL A 129 27.22 10.53 7.73
CA VAL A 129 27.39 10.32 9.17
C VAL A 129 28.44 9.24 9.40
N ALA A 130 29.52 9.59 10.10
CA ALA A 130 30.65 8.69 10.33
C ALA A 130 30.19 7.36 10.97
N GLY A 131 30.58 6.24 10.36
CA GLY A 131 30.28 4.89 10.85
C GLY A 131 28.84 4.43 10.63
N SER A 132 28.11 5.05 9.69
CA SER A 132 26.71 4.72 9.39
C SER A 132 26.36 5.01 7.92
N ARG A 133 25.44 4.27 7.31
CA ARG A 133 24.89 4.59 5.98
C ARG A 133 23.99 5.83 5.93
N ALA A 134 23.82 6.49 7.07
CA ALA A 134 22.97 7.65 7.21
C ALA A 134 23.59 8.91 6.59
N TRP A 135 22.69 9.76 6.14
CA TRP A 135 22.96 11.10 5.65
C TRP A 135 22.16 12.11 6.46
N LEU A 136 22.77 13.25 6.75
CA LEU A 136 22.04 14.48 7.03
C LEU A 136 21.79 15.21 5.70
N LEU A 137 20.56 15.66 5.51
CA LEU A 137 20.13 16.40 4.31
C LEU A 137 20.01 17.86 4.70
N HIS A 138 21.07 18.64 4.46
CA HIS A 138 21.15 20.04 4.85
C HIS A 138 20.51 20.93 3.78
N ASN A 139 19.56 21.78 4.17
CA ASN A 139 18.99 22.76 3.27
C ASN A 139 20.04 23.82 2.89
N SER A 140 20.12 24.16 1.60
CA SER A 140 21.13 25.10 1.10
C SER A 140 20.81 26.58 1.42
N GLU A 141 19.69 26.88 2.09
CA GLU A 141 19.28 28.23 2.47
C GLU A 141 19.06 28.39 3.99
N GLY A 142 19.36 29.57 4.53
CA GLY A 142 18.87 29.96 5.86
C GLY A 142 19.50 29.24 7.06
N GLY A 143 20.77 28.86 6.97
CA GLY A 143 21.60 28.32 8.07
C GLY A 143 21.75 26.80 8.10
N ASP A 144 22.41 26.28 9.13
CA ASP A 144 22.67 24.84 9.29
C ASP A 144 21.40 24.11 9.76
N ARG A 145 20.53 23.80 8.79
CA ARG A 145 19.26 23.11 9.04
C ARG A 145 19.12 21.86 8.17
N CYS A 146 18.66 20.80 8.81
CA CYS A 146 18.54 19.48 8.24
C CYS A 146 17.07 19.07 8.12
N LEU A 147 16.77 18.28 7.10
CA LEU A 147 15.49 17.62 6.93
C LEU A 147 15.22 16.71 8.14
N ALA A 148 14.09 16.90 8.80
CA ALA A 148 13.75 16.19 10.02
C ALA A 148 12.31 15.70 9.96
N ARG A 149 12.11 14.43 10.33
CA ARG A 149 10.77 13.93 10.68
C ARG A 149 10.31 14.62 11.96
N ILE A 150 9.10 15.15 11.96
CA ILE A 150 8.45 15.59 13.20
C ILE A 150 7.51 14.50 13.71
N GLY A 151 7.46 14.35 15.04
CA GLY A 151 6.64 13.34 15.68
C GLY A 151 5.14 13.59 15.46
N ASP A 152 4.32 12.56 15.69
CA ASP A 152 2.88 12.55 15.48
C ASP A 152 2.16 13.70 16.21
N ARG A 153 2.01 14.86 15.56
CA ARG A 153 0.99 15.83 15.96
C ARG A 153 -0.28 15.42 15.22
N ASN A 154 -1.19 14.76 15.92
CA ASN A 154 -2.49 14.31 15.40
C ASN A 154 -2.42 13.19 14.34
N GLY A 155 -1.43 12.30 14.41
CA GLY A 155 -1.27 11.19 13.45
C GLY A 155 -0.70 11.63 12.09
N ASP A 156 -0.31 12.90 11.98
CA ASP A 156 0.41 13.42 10.83
C ASP A 156 1.91 13.49 11.12
N GLN A 157 2.68 12.77 10.31
CA GLN A 157 4.13 12.67 10.41
C GLN A 157 4.77 13.62 9.42
N GLY A 158 4.57 14.92 9.67
CA GLY A 158 5.11 15.95 8.80
C GLY A 158 6.64 15.95 8.74
N ILE A 159 7.17 16.76 7.83
CA ILE A 159 8.59 17.01 7.66
C ILE A 159 8.87 18.51 7.86
N GLU A 160 9.93 18.82 8.59
CA GLU A 160 10.39 20.19 8.82
C GLU A 160 11.92 20.29 8.64
N ALA A 161 12.41 21.52 8.43
CA ALA A 161 13.84 21.84 8.48
C ALA A 161 14.23 22.34 9.89
N ARG A 162 15.01 21.54 10.63
CA ARG A 162 15.41 21.83 12.01
C ARG A 162 16.93 22.05 12.11
N PRO A 163 17.44 22.72 13.14
CA PRO A 163 18.89 22.78 13.37
C PRO A 163 19.50 21.37 13.33
N CYS A 164 20.62 21.23 12.61
CA CYS A 164 21.22 19.93 12.37
C CYS A 164 21.74 19.29 13.67
N ASP A 165 21.42 18.01 13.86
CA ASP A 165 21.93 17.18 14.96
C ASP A 165 22.14 15.75 14.46
N ALA A 166 23.41 15.36 14.28
CA ALA A 166 23.80 14.03 13.82
C ALA A 166 23.44 12.91 14.81
N ASN A 167 23.03 13.24 16.04
CA ASN A 167 22.59 12.27 17.04
C ASN A 167 21.06 12.13 17.08
N ASP A 168 20.31 12.98 16.38
CA ASP A 168 18.85 12.89 16.30
C ASP A 168 18.45 11.94 15.18
N ALA A 169 18.02 10.73 15.55
CA ALA A 169 17.57 9.70 14.60
C ALA A 169 16.47 10.20 13.62
N ARG A 170 15.73 11.25 13.97
CA ARG A 170 14.73 11.86 13.07
C ARG A 170 15.33 12.64 11.91
N GLN A 171 16.61 13.00 11.99
CA GLN A 171 17.36 13.72 10.96
C GLN A 171 18.26 12.80 10.13
N LEU A 172 18.38 11.53 10.53
CA LEU A 172 19.22 10.55 9.87
C LEU A 172 18.42 9.80 8.81
N TRP A 173 18.83 9.95 7.55
CA TRP A 173 18.16 9.36 6.41
C TRP A 173 19.07 8.40 5.65
N ASN A 174 18.54 7.27 5.19
CA ASN A 174 19.25 6.42 4.25
C ASN A 174 18.70 6.64 2.84
N LEU A 175 19.61 6.67 1.85
CA LEU A 175 19.27 6.84 0.44
C LEU A 175 19.48 5.50 -0.25
N ASP A 176 18.44 4.69 -0.28
CA ASP A 176 18.47 3.36 -0.88
C ASP A 176 18.08 3.48 -2.34
N GLU A 177 18.99 3.19 -3.28
CA GLU A 177 18.68 3.25 -4.70
C GLU A 177 17.48 2.34 -4.99
N ALA A 178 16.41 2.95 -5.52
CA ALA A 178 15.21 2.24 -5.87
C ALA A 178 15.54 1.39 -7.09
N THR A 179 15.93 0.13 -6.85
CA THR A 179 15.83 -0.88 -7.88
C THR A 179 14.38 -0.89 -8.33
N ALA A 180 14.14 -0.85 -9.65
CA ALA A 180 12.82 -1.09 -10.19
C ALA A 180 12.23 -2.28 -9.42
N PRO A 181 11.02 -2.16 -8.81
CA PRO A 181 10.44 -3.29 -8.11
C PRO A 181 10.53 -4.48 -9.08
N PRO A 182 11.05 -5.64 -8.64
CA PRO A 182 11.11 -6.79 -9.51
C PRO A 182 9.71 -6.93 -10.10
N ALA A 183 9.60 -6.84 -11.43
CA ALA A 183 8.30 -6.85 -12.09
C ALA A 183 7.55 -8.02 -11.47
N SER A 184 6.49 -7.72 -10.72
CA SER A 184 5.79 -8.76 -9.98
C SER A 184 5.38 -9.78 -11.03
N GLN A 185 5.97 -10.97 -10.98
CA GLN A 185 5.76 -12.02 -11.99
C GLN A 185 4.41 -12.68 -11.74
N VAL A 186 3.37 -11.87 -11.67
CA VAL A 186 1.99 -12.33 -11.58
C VAL A 186 1.67 -12.96 -12.93
N ASP A 187 1.43 -14.27 -12.94
CA ASP A 187 0.97 -14.99 -14.13
C ASP A 187 -0.42 -14.45 -14.50
N ILE A 188 -0.50 -13.65 -15.56
CA ILE A 188 -1.74 -13.06 -16.04
C ILE A 188 -2.17 -13.71 -17.35
N ARG A 189 -3.43 -14.19 -17.40
CA ARG A 189 -4.00 -14.88 -18.56
C ARG A 189 -5.39 -14.35 -18.88
N GLY A 190 -5.68 -14.29 -20.18
CA GLY A 190 -6.98 -13.91 -20.72
C GLY A 190 -7.46 -14.96 -21.71
N LYS A 191 -8.74 -15.30 -21.67
CA LYS A 191 -9.35 -16.22 -22.64
C LYS A 191 -10.83 -15.93 -22.89
N VAL A 192 -11.30 -16.31 -24.07
CA VAL A 192 -12.72 -16.28 -24.43
C VAL A 192 -13.25 -17.72 -24.41
N ILE A 193 -14.28 -17.97 -23.62
CA ILE A 193 -14.97 -19.26 -23.51
C ILE A 193 -16.25 -19.24 -24.32
N ASP A 194 -17.09 -18.23 -24.09
CA ASP A 194 -18.28 -17.97 -24.88
C ASP A 194 -18.39 -16.47 -25.15
N ALA A 195 -18.32 -16.10 -26.42
CA ALA A 195 -18.40 -14.71 -26.84
C ALA A 195 -19.84 -14.18 -26.94
N GLY A 196 -20.87 -15.01 -26.78
CA GLY A 196 -22.28 -14.56 -26.82
C GLY A 196 -22.70 -13.91 -28.14
N GLY A 197 -22.08 -14.33 -29.25
CA GLY A 197 -22.30 -13.75 -30.59
C GLY A 197 -21.46 -12.51 -30.92
N TYR A 198 -20.60 -12.05 -30.01
CA TYR A 198 -19.61 -11.00 -30.28
C TYR A 198 -18.32 -11.57 -30.88
N ASP A 199 -17.50 -10.71 -31.50
CA ASP A 199 -16.20 -11.09 -32.06
C ASP A 199 -15.16 -11.41 -30.95
N PRO A 200 -14.68 -12.66 -30.83
CA PRO A 200 -13.67 -13.03 -29.84
C PRO A 200 -12.36 -12.25 -29.98
N ALA A 201 -11.96 -11.89 -31.21
CA ALA A 201 -10.73 -11.15 -31.44
C ALA A 201 -10.81 -9.73 -30.85
N ARG A 202 -11.98 -9.10 -30.91
CA ARG A 202 -12.23 -7.79 -30.30
C ARG A 202 -12.19 -7.85 -28.77
N LEU A 203 -12.72 -8.90 -28.15
CA LEU A 203 -12.64 -9.11 -26.70
C LEU A 203 -11.19 -9.29 -26.25
N MET A 204 -10.43 -10.12 -26.97
CA MET A 204 -9.01 -10.32 -26.67
C MET A 204 -8.17 -9.06 -26.92
N ALA A 205 -8.45 -8.30 -27.98
CA ALA A 205 -7.77 -7.02 -28.21
C ALA A 205 -8.02 -6.02 -27.06
N TRP A 206 -9.25 -5.96 -26.54
CA TRP A 206 -9.55 -5.14 -25.36
C TRP A 206 -8.82 -5.64 -24.12
N TYR A 207 -8.77 -6.96 -23.87
CA TYR A 207 -7.99 -7.52 -22.76
C TYR A 207 -6.50 -7.18 -22.88
N GLU A 208 -5.89 -7.38 -24.04
CA GLU A 208 -4.47 -7.12 -24.28
C GLU A 208 -4.12 -5.64 -24.08
N ALA A 209 -5.01 -4.72 -24.46
CA ALA A 209 -4.84 -3.29 -24.23
C ALA A 209 -4.89 -2.91 -22.74
N ASN A 210 -5.59 -3.69 -21.91
CA ASN A 210 -5.84 -3.38 -20.50
C ASN A 210 -5.08 -4.28 -19.51
N LYS A 211 -4.42 -5.36 -19.93
CA LYS A 211 -3.70 -6.27 -19.03
C LYS A 211 -2.59 -5.56 -18.23
N GLY A 212 -2.00 -4.50 -18.79
CA GLY A 212 -1.01 -3.67 -18.09
C GLY A 212 -1.59 -2.99 -16.84
N LEU A 213 -2.86 -2.57 -16.89
CA LEU A 213 -3.57 -2.03 -15.74
C LEU A 213 -3.72 -3.07 -14.63
N LEU A 214 -4.09 -4.31 -14.98
CA LEU A 214 -4.22 -5.39 -14.02
C LEU A 214 -2.88 -5.69 -13.33
N LEU A 215 -1.79 -5.75 -14.09
CA LEU A 215 -0.44 -5.96 -13.55
C LEU A 215 0.01 -4.81 -12.64
N ASP A 216 -0.28 -3.56 -13.01
CA ASP A 216 0.05 -2.39 -12.21
C ASP A 216 -0.75 -2.31 -10.90
N GLN A 217 -2.05 -2.60 -10.97
CA GLN A 217 -2.95 -2.45 -9.83
C GLN A 217 -2.89 -3.62 -8.86
N TYR A 218 -2.58 -4.83 -9.31
CA TYR A 218 -2.55 -6.01 -8.43
C TYR A 218 -1.72 -5.84 -7.15
N PRO A 219 -0.44 -5.45 -7.21
CA PRO A 219 0.35 -5.24 -5.99
C PRO A 219 -0.18 -4.08 -5.12
N LYS A 220 -0.73 -3.02 -5.74
CA LYS A 220 -1.29 -1.86 -5.03
C LYS A 220 -2.56 -2.23 -4.26
N ILE A 221 -3.46 -3.00 -4.89
CA ILE A 221 -4.65 -3.54 -4.24
C ILE A 221 -4.26 -4.50 -3.12
N GLN A 222 -3.30 -5.41 -3.36
CA GLN A 222 -2.79 -6.32 -2.33
C GLN A 222 -2.32 -5.54 -1.10
N GLN A 223 -1.56 -4.48 -1.31
CA GLN A 223 -1.07 -3.64 -0.24
C GLN A 223 -2.21 -2.94 0.52
N VAL A 224 -3.08 -2.22 -0.18
CA VAL A 224 -4.17 -1.43 0.43
C VAL A 224 -5.17 -2.32 1.17
N LEU A 225 -5.50 -3.48 0.60
CA LEU A 225 -6.53 -4.35 1.16
C LEU A 225 -5.98 -5.32 2.20
N THR A 226 -4.74 -5.81 2.04
CA THR A 226 -4.23 -6.90 2.90
C THR A 226 -3.14 -6.45 3.86
N GLY A 227 -2.29 -5.49 3.47
CA GLY A 227 -1.06 -5.16 4.19
C GLY A 227 -0.16 -6.37 4.46
N GLY A 228 -0.27 -7.44 3.66
CA GLY A 228 0.46 -8.70 3.88
C GLY A 228 -0.12 -9.62 4.96
N ALA A 229 -1.35 -9.38 5.43
CA ALA A 229 -1.98 -10.21 6.48
C ALA A 229 -2.26 -11.65 6.04
N TYR A 230 -2.33 -11.91 4.73
CA TYR A 230 -2.47 -13.25 4.15
C TYR A 230 -1.86 -13.29 2.75
N ALA A 231 -1.51 -14.49 2.30
CA ALA A 231 -0.98 -14.70 0.96
C ALA A 231 -2.11 -14.65 -0.09
N VAL A 232 -1.97 -13.76 -1.07
CA VAL A 232 -2.89 -13.69 -2.22
C VAL A 232 -2.48 -14.66 -3.33
N LYS A 233 -3.39 -15.00 -4.24
CA LYS A 233 -3.10 -15.93 -5.35
C LYS A 233 -2.06 -15.30 -6.29
N PRO A 234 -0.96 -15.98 -6.65
CA PRO A 234 0.12 -15.38 -7.45
C PRO A 234 -0.19 -15.29 -8.96
N TYR A 235 -1.47 -15.13 -9.32
CA TYR A 235 -1.94 -15.11 -10.71
C TYR A 235 -3.24 -14.33 -10.85
N ILE A 236 -3.49 -13.88 -12.08
CA ILE A 236 -4.72 -13.23 -12.51
C ILE A 236 -5.26 -14.02 -13.71
N ASN A 237 -6.48 -14.53 -13.60
CA ASN A 237 -7.15 -15.24 -14.68
C ASN A 237 -8.41 -14.47 -15.08
N VAL A 238 -8.48 -14.04 -16.35
CA VAL A 238 -9.61 -13.31 -16.91
C VAL A 238 -10.28 -14.16 -17.99
N VAL A 239 -11.60 -14.33 -17.87
CA VAL A 239 -12.43 -15.10 -18.79
C VAL A 239 -13.56 -14.24 -19.32
N PHE A 240 -13.79 -14.31 -20.63
CA PHE A 240 -15.03 -13.84 -21.25
C PHE A 240 -15.97 -15.03 -21.47
N ASP A 241 -17.12 -15.04 -20.79
CA ASP A 241 -18.08 -16.15 -20.85
C ASP A 241 -19.52 -15.65 -20.76
N ALA A 242 -20.20 -15.54 -21.90
CA ALA A 242 -21.60 -15.14 -21.96
C ALA A 242 -22.54 -16.18 -21.33
N SER A 243 -22.19 -17.47 -21.40
CA SER A 243 -23.00 -18.56 -20.86
C SER A 243 -23.10 -18.55 -19.33
N TYR A 244 -22.14 -17.90 -18.67
CA TYR A 244 -22.14 -17.77 -17.21
C TYR A 244 -23.26 -16.86 -16.70
N PHE A 245 -23.64 -15.84 -17.47
CA PHE A 245 -24.53 -14.80 -17.02
C PHE A 245 -25.98 -15.09 -17.39
N THR A 246 -26.86 -15.23 -16.40
CA THR A 246 -28.31 -15.23 -16.63
C THR A 246 -28.81 -13.83 -16.98
N PRO A 247 -29.92 -13.68 -17.73
CA PRO A 247 -30.55 -12.39 -17.94
C PRO A 247 -30.77 -11.66 -16.60
N GLY A 248 -30.29 -10.41 -16.50
CA GLY A 248 -30.37 -9.59 -15.28
C GLY A 248 -29.23 -9.74 -14.27
N SER A 249 -28.24 -10.62 -14.51
CA SER A 249 -27.04 -10.71 -13.65
C SER A 249 -26.08 -9.54 -13.87
N GLY A 250 -25.04 -9.43 -13.03
CA GLY A 250 -24.01 -8.37 -13.10
C GLY A 250 -23.14 -8.40 -14.37
N ALA A 251 -22.26 -7.42 -14.49
CA ALA A 251 -21.40 -7.23 -15.67
C ALA A 251 -20.11 -8.05 -15.63
N ALA A 252 -19.62 -8.35 -14.43
CA ALA A 252 -18.53 -9.27 -14.15
C ALA A 252 -18.74 -9.90 -12.76
N ALA A 253 -17.89 -10.88 -12.42
CA ALA A 253 -17.81 -11.48 -11.09
C ALA A 253 -16.44 -12.17 -10.91
N VAL A 254 -16.05 -12.41 -9.66
CA VAL A 254 -14.94 -13.31 -9.31
C VAL A 254 -15.47 -14.59 -8.67
N TRP A 255 -14.92 -15.74 -9.06
CA TRP A 255 -15.37 -17.04 -8.57
C TRP A 255 -14.22 -17.92 -8.02
N ASP A 256 -14.41 -18.49 -6.81
CA ASP A 256 -13.49 -19.43 -6.12
C ASP A 256 -14.24 -20.40 -5.17
N PRO A 257 -13.88 -21.70 -5.08
CA PRO A 257 -13.15 -22.48 -6.07
C PRO A 257 -14.00 -22.64 -7.31
N ASN A 258 -13.33 -22.63 -8.44
CA ASN A 258 -13.99 -22.78 -9.70
C ASN A 258 -13.90 -24.23 -10.19
N PRO A 259 -15.02 -24.98 -10.20
CA PRO A 259 -15.00 -26.38 -10.65
C PRO A 259 -15.02 -26.52 -12.18
N ARG A 260 -15.00 -25.42 -12.94
CA ARG A 260 -15.04 -25.43 -14.41
C ARG A 260 -13.64 -25.68 -15.01
N PRO A 261 -13.40 -26.84 -15.65
CA PRO A 261 -12.11 -27.12 -16.28
C PRO A 261 -11.75 -26.10 -17.37
N GLU A 262 -12.75 -25.57 -18.08
CA GLU A 262 -12.59 -24.54 -19.10
C GLU A 262 -12.02 -23.23 -18.55
N TRP A 263 -12.11 -23.00 -17.23
CA TRP A 263 -11.54 -21.84 -16.53
C TRP A 263 -10.23 -22.21 -15.77
N ASP A 264 -9.59 -23.32 -16.14
CA ASP A 264 -8.33 -23.84 -15.56
C ASP A 264 -8.42 -24.25 -14.08
N ASN A 265 -9.63 -24.45 -13.54
CA ASN A 265 -9.88 -24.68 -12.12
C ASN A 265 -9.24 -23.62 -11.20
N LYS A 266 -9.06 -22.40 -11.71
CA LYS A 266 -8.45 -21.27 -11.02
C LYS A 266 -9.53 -20.30 -10.54
N LYS A 267 -9.20 -19.54 -9.49
CA LYS A 267 -9.97 -18.34 -9.16
C LYS A 267 -9.94 -17.37 -10.34
N THR A 268 -11.11 -16.95 -10.80
CA THR A 268 -11.25 -16.32 -12.13
C THR A 268 -12.13 -15.09 -12.08
N ILE A 269 -11.66 -14.02 -12.71
CA ILE A 269 -12.47 -12.85 -13.09
C ILE A 269 -13.23 -13.21 -14.36
N VAL A 270 -14.55 -13.32 -14.27
CA VAL A 270 -15.43 -13.62 -15.39
C VAL A 270 -16.13 -12.34 -15.82
N ILE A 271 -16.01 -11.97 -17.09
CA ILE A 271 -16.55 -10.72 -17.64
C ILE A 271 -17.58 -11.07 -18.72
N ARG A 272 -18.73 -10.38 -18.68
CA ARG A 272 -19.74 -10.53 -19.73
C ARG A 272 -19.25 -9.88 -21.02
N PRO A 273 -19.19 -10.61 -22.15
CA PRO A 273 -18.78 -10.03 -23.44
C PRO A 273 -19.51 -8.74 -23.83
N SER A 274 -20.83 -8.69 -23.62
CA SER A 274 -21.63 -7.51 -23.95
C SER A 274 -21.22 -6.26 -23.17
N GLN A 275 -20.72 -6.40 -21.94
CA GLN A 275 -20.28 -5.26 -21.15
C GLN A 275 -19.07 -4.58 -21.80
N VAL A 276 -18.07 -5.37 -22.20
CA VAL A 276 -16.86 -4.85 -22.85
C VAL A 276 -17.17 -4.21 -24.19
N ILE A 277 -18.06 -4.83 -24.98
CA ILE A 277 -18.40 -4.31 -26.31
C ILE A 277 -19.18 -3.01 -26.23
N ASN A 278 -20.12 -2.90 -25.29
CA ASN A 278 -20.99 -1.74 -25.16
C ASN A 278 -20.34 -0.60 -24.34
N ASN A 279 -19.43 -0.94 -23.42
CA ASN A 279 -18.78 0.01 -22.50
C ASN A 279 -17.26 -0.20 -22.47
N PRO A 280 -16.53 -0.08 -23.60
CA PRO A 280 -15.10 -0.41 -23.65
C PRO A 280 -14.21 0.49 -22.77
N GLY A 281 -14.70 1.66 -22.34
CA GLY A 281 -14.01 2.57 -21.43
C GLY A 281 -14.21 2.26 -19.95
N ASP A 282 -15.07 1.31 -19.58
CA ASP A 282 -15.32 0.91 -18.18
C ASP A 282 -14.20 0.00 -17.65
N ILE A 283 -12.97 0.51 -17.65
CA ILE A 283 -11.79 -0.21 -17.14
C ILE A 283 -11.81 -0.30 -15.60
N GLY A 284 -12.60 0.55 -14.94
CA GLY A 284 -12.84 0.47 -13.50
C GLY A 284 -13.51 -0.85 -13.09
N LEU A 285 -14.23 -1.52 -14.00
CA LEU A 285 -14.73 -2.88 -13.80
C LEU A 285 -13.59 -3.86 -13.51
N LEU A 286 -12.48 -3.79 -14.27
CA LEU A 286 -11.32 -4.66 -14.04
C LEU A 286 -10.72 -4.45 -12.67
N VAL A 287 -10.61 -3.19 -12.23
CA VAL A 287 -10.05 -2.84 -10.92
C VAL A 287 -10.96 -3.34 -9.79
N HIS A 288 -12.28 -3.20 -9.94
CA HIS A 288 -13.26 -3.73 -8.98
C HIS A 288 -13.14 -5.26 -8.85
N GLU A 289 -13.14 -6.00 -9.96
CA GLU A 289 -13.02 -7.46 -9.89
C GLU A 289 -11.62 -7.88 -9.42
N LEU A 290 -10.57 -7.12 -9.74
CA LEU A 290 -9.23 -7.38 -9.23
C LEU A 290 -9.15 -7.20 -7.71
N ALA A 291 -9.95 -6.30 -7.13
CA ALA A 291 -10.10 -6.22 -5.68
C ALA A 291 -10.63 -7.55 -5.13
N HIS A 292 -11.74 -8.08 -5.65
CA HIS A 292 -12.28 -9.39 -5.23
C HIS A 292 -11.27 -10.54 -5.40
N GLN A 293 -10.43 -10.48 -6.45
CA GLN A 293 -9.32 -11.43 -6.64
C GLN A 293 -8.35 -11.40 -5.44
N VAL A 294 -7.98 -10.21 -4.96
CA VAL A 294 -7.08 -9.99 -3.80
C VAL A 294 -7.76 -10.26 -2.46
N GLN A 295 -9.02 -9.86 -2.29
CA GLN A 295 -9.75 -9.98 -1.02
C GLN A 295 -9.86 -11.44 -0.57
N ASP A 296 -9.90 -12.38 -1.52
CA ASP A 296 -9.90 -13.83 -1.25
C ASP A 296 -10.83 -14.27 -0.14
N ALA A 297 -12.00 -13.63 -0.08
CA ALA A 297 -12.98 -13.83 0.96
C ALA A 297 -14.20 -14.57 0.42
N ASN A 298 -14.69 -15.55 1.17
CA ASN A 298 -15.95 -16.21 0.90
C ASN A 298 -16.96 -15.77 1.97
N VAL A 299 -17.93 -14.95 1.57
CA VAL A 299 -18.87 -14.30 2.47
C VAL A 299 -20.31 -14.64 2.13
N ARG A 300 -21.16 -14.75 3.16
CA ARG A 300 -22.61 -14.92 2.97
C ARG A 300 -23.31 -13.62 2.60
N GLU A 301 -22.84 -12.49 3.14
CA GLU A 301 -23.37 -11.15 2.87
C GLU A 301 -22.24 -10.29 2.28
N ALA A 302 -22.38 -9.94 0.99
CA ALA A 302 -21.27 -9.35 0.23
C ALA A 302 -21.21 -7.82 0.27
N TRP A 303 -22.21 -7.11 0.83
CA TRP A 303 -22.32 -5.65 0.67
C TRP A 303 -21.07 -4.89 1.10
N LEU A 304 -20.44 -5.28 2.22
CA LEU A 304 -19.22 -4.63 2.68
C LEU A 304 -18.02 -4.97 1.80
N LEU A 305 -17.95 -6.20 1.29
CA LEU A 305 -16.90 -6.65 0.38
C LEU A 305 -16.97 -5.88 -0.96
N GLU A 306 -18.17 -5.81 -1.55
CA GLU A 306 -18.48 -5.01 -2.74
C GLU A 306 -18.16 -3.53 -2.53
N GLY A 307 -18.50 -3.00 -1.35
CA GLY A 307 -18.19 -1.63 -0.98
C GLY A 307 -16.71 -1.34 -0.86
N ILE A 308 -15.90 -2.28 -0.36
CA ILE A 308 -14.44 -2.15 -0.29
C ILE A 308 -13.83 -2.17 -1.70
N ALA A 309 -14.31 -3.06 -2.58
CA ALA A 309 -13.88 -3.11 -3.98
C ALA A 309 -14.19 -1.79 -4.71
N ASP A 310 -15.40 -1.25 -4.54
CA ASP A 310 -15.79 0.04 -5.10
C ASP A 310 -15.08 1.22 -4.43
N TYR A 311 -14.74 1.13 -3.14
CA TYR A 311 -13.95 2.14 -2.46
C TYR A 311 -12.57 2.26 -3.11
N TYR A 312 -11.87 1.14 -3.32
CA TYR A 312 -10.58 1.16 -4.01
C TYR A 312 -10.74 1.73 -5.42
N ARG A 313 -11.72 1.25 -6.19
CA ARG A 313 -11.99 1.75 -7.55
C ARG A 313 -12.16 3.27 -7.59
N LYS A 314 -12.97 3.85 -6.69
CA LYS A 314 -13.45 5.24 -6.79
C LYS A 314 -12.65 6.26 -6.01
N TYR A 315 -12.01 5.84 -4.92
CA TYR A 315 -11.32 6.75 -4.01
C TYR A 315 -9.81 6.55 -3.96
N VAL A 316 -9.30 5.41 -4.45
CA VAL A 316 -7.85 5.12 -4.50
C VAL A 316 -7.35 5.13 -5.94
N TYR A 317 -7.96 4.34 -6.82
CA TYR A 317 -7.53 4.23 -8.22
C TYR A 317 -8.01 5.41 -9.08
N ASN A 318 -9.33 5.62 -9.16
CA ASN A 318 -9.93 6.56 -10.10
C ASN A 318 -10.49 7.79 -9.38
N VAL A 319 -9.62 8.56 -8.73
CA VAL A 319 -10.00 9.80 -8.00
C VAL A 319 -10.73 10.83 -8.88
N HIS A 320 -10.64 10.70 -10.21
CA HIS A 320 -11.33 11.56 -11.18
C HIS A 320 -12.76 11.11 -11.50
N GLU A 321 -13.11 9.84 -11.27
CA GLU A 321 -14.49 9.37 -11.33
C GLU A 321 -15.20 9.79 -10.05
N LYS A 322 -15.57 11.07 -9.99
CA LYS A 322 -16.30 11.70 -8.88
C LYS A 322 -17.59 10.93 -8.59
N PRO A 323 -17.64 10.06 -7.56
CA PRO A 323 -18.82 9.26 -7.33
C PRO A 323 -19.94 10.18 -6.82
N GLY A 324 -21.08 10.14 -7.51
CA GLY A 324 -22.26 10.89 -7.11
C GLY A 324 -22.77 10.45 -5.74
N THR A 325 -23.35 11.40 -5.01
CA THR A 325 -24.00 11.11 -3.73
C THR A 325 -25.10 10.05 -3.90
N PRO A 326 -25.11 8.98 -3.09
CA PRO A 326 -26.02 7.85 -3.26
C PRO A 326 -27.43 8.14 -2.69
N TYR A 327 -28.12 9.15 -3.23
CA TYR A 327 -29.48 9.50 -2.82
C TYR A 327 -30.46 8.32 -3.00
N GLY A 328 -31.27 8.05 -1.98
CA GLY A 328 -32.28 6.99 -2.00
C GLY A 328 -31.73 5.57 -1.80
N ALA A 329 -30.43 5.40 -1.59
CA ALA A 329 -29.82 4.13 -1.26
C ALA A 329 -29.70 3.90 0.26
N ASP A 330 -29.32 2.68 0.66
CA ASP A 330 -28.97 2.32 2.04
C ASP A 330 -27.51 1.86 2.12
N TYR A 331 -26.93 1.89 3.32
CA TYR A 331 -25.50 1.62 3.54
C TYR A 331 -25.06 0.21 3.15
N ASN A 332 -25.99 -0.73 3.13
CA ASN A 332 -25.78 -2.14 2.79
C ASN A 332 -26.13 -2.46 1.33
N GLY A 333 -26.27 -1.44 0.47
CA GLY A 333 -26.51 -1.61 -0.96
C GLY A 333 -25.31 -2.18 -1.75
N GLY A 334 -24.15 -2.38 -1.10
CA GLY A 334 -22.90 -2.70 -1.78
C GLY A 334 -22.37 -1.50 -2.56
N TYR A 335 -21.42 -1.76 -3.46
CA TYR A 335 -20.99 -0.84 -4.53
C TYR A 335 -20.89 0.65 -4.08
N ASN A 336 -21.48 1.57 -4.85
CA ASN A 336 -21.39 3.01 -4.61
C ASN A 336 -21.90 3.45 -3.23
N PRO A 337 -23.11 3.06 -2.78
CA PRO A 337 -23.58 3.46 -1.45
C PRO A 337 -22.61 3.09 -0.33
N THR A 338 -22.17 1.83 -0.30
CA THR A 338 -21.26 1.37 0.76
C THR A 338 -19.89 2.02 0.64
N ALA A 339 -19.32 2.12 -0.56
CA ALA A 339 -18.03 2.79 -0.78
C ALA A 339 -18.03 4.26 -0.34
N TYR A 340 -19.13 4.98 -0.59
CA TYR A 340 -19.29 6.37 -0.18
C TYR A 340 -19.30 6.52 1.34
N MET A 341 -19.98 5.60 2.05
CA MET A 341 -19.94 5.53 3.52
C MET A 341 -18.53 5.20 4.02
N LEU A 342 -17.85 4.24 3.40
CA LEU A 342 -16.47 3.87 3.77
C LEU A 342 -15.51 5.05 3.63
N ASN A 343 -15.65 5.85 2.57
CA ASN A 343 -14.88 7.08 2.40
C ASN A 343 -15.15 8.09 3.53
N TYR A 344 -16.41 8.28 3.93
CA TYR A 344 -16.73 9.11 5.10
C TYR A 344 -16.08 8.58 6.38
N ILE A 345 -16.13 7.27 6.63
CA ILE A 345 -15.51 6.63 7.81
C ILE A 345 -14.00 6.87 7.83
N VAL A 346 -13.31 6.65 6.70
CA VAL A 346 -11.87 6.89 6.54
C VAL A 346 -11.50 8.32 6.92
N ASN A 347 -12.29 9.31 6.51
CA ASN A 347 -12.04 10.74 6.80
C ASN A 347 -12.45 11.20 8.21
N ARG A 348 -13.07 10.34 9.01
CA ARG A 348 -13.52 10.65 10.38
C ARG A 348 -12.72 9.92 11.45
N GLN A 349 -11.99 8.88 11.06
CA GLN A 349 -11.25 8.02 11.96
C GLN A 349 -9.76 8.34 11.93
N GLN A 350 -9.12 8.31 13.10
CA GLN A 350 -7.68 8.60 13.24
C GLN A 350 -6.80 7.64 12.43
N THR A 351 -7.24 6.39 12.28
CA THR A 351 -6.52 5.36 11.52
C THR A 351 -6.61 5.55 10.00
N GLY A 352 -7.44 6.47 9.50
CA GLY A 352 -7.56 6.77 8.08
C GLY A 352 -7.84 5.53 7.22
N GLU A 353 -7.13 5.43 6.09
CA GLU A 353 -7.23 4.34 5.11
C GLU A 353 -6.94 2.96 5.70
N GLY A 354 -6.19 2.88 6.80
CA GLY A 354 -5.91 1.62 7.50
C GLY A 354 -7.18 0.88 7.96
N ILE A 355 -8.33 1.56 8.03
CA ILE A 355 -9.63 0.92 8.27
C ILE A 355 -10.01 -0.05 7.15
N ILE A 356 -9.77 0.30 5.89
CA ILE A 356 -10.18 -0.53 4.76
C ILE A 356 -9.44 -1.86 4.78
N MET A 357 -8.13 -1.81 5.04
CA MET A 357 -7.30 -2.97 5.27
C MET A 357 -7.82 -3.83 6.45
N ARG A 358 -8.12 -3.20 7.60
CA ARG A 358 -8.64 -3.92 8.78
C ARG A 358 -9.97 -4.61 8.49
N LEU A 359 -10.88 -3.93 7.81
CA LEU A 359 -12.18 -4.49 7.42
C LEU A 359 -11.98 -5.68 6.48
N ASN A 360 -11.19 -5.51 5.43
CA ASN A 360 -10.91 -6.58 4.48
C ASN A 360 -10.31 -7.82 5.16
N ASN A 361 -9.26 -7.62 5.97
CA ASN A 361 -8.59 -8.72 6.67
C ASN A 361 -9.54 -9.45 7.63
N ARG A 362 -10.43 -8.72 8.30
CA ARG A 362 -11.43 -9.32 9.20
C ARG A 362 -12.49 -10.11 8.44
N ILE A 363 -12.92 -9.61 7.29
CA ILE A 363 -13.85 -10.31 6.39
C ILE A 363 -13.22 -11.60 5.87
N HIS A 364 -11.98 -11.54 5.38
CA HIS A 364 -11.21 -12.70 4.93
C HIS A 364 -11.11 -13.78 6.02
N GLN A 365 -10.74 -13.38 7.25
CA GLN A 365 -10.61 -14.30 8.38
C GLN A 365 -11.94 -14.89 8.85
N ASN A 366 -13.05 -14.18 8.67
CA ASN A 366 -14.31 -14.50 9.34
C ASN A 366 -15.54 -14.25 8.45
N GLY A 367 -15.54 -14.84 7.25
CA GLY A 367 -16.58 -14.62 6.23
C GLY A 367 -18.00 -15.08 6.59
N SER A 368 -18.19 -15.75 7.73
CA SER A 368 -19.51 -16.11 8.27
C SER A 368 -20.13 -15.05 9.19
N THR A 369 -19.35 -14.07 9.65
CA THR A 369 -19.83 -13.01 10.53
C THR A 369 -20.57 -11.95 9.73
N SER A 370 -21.63 -11.36 10.32
CA SER A 370 -22.35 -10.26 9.68
C SER A 370 -21.39 -9.11 9.41
N PRO A 371 -21.41 -8.50 8.20
CA PRO A 371 -20.55 -7.36 7.91
C PRO A 371 -20.79 -6.17 8.84
N ASP A 372 -21.99 -6.03 9.40
CA ASP A 372 -22.33 -4.95 10.33
C ASP A 372 -21.64 -5.14 11.70
N ASP A 373 -21.49 -6.39 12.14
CA ASP A 373 -20.74 -6.72 13.36
C ASP A 373 -19.23 -6.53 13.15
N ILE A 374 -18.70 -6.88 11.97
CA ILE A 374 -17.31 -6.60 11.59
C ILE A 374 -17.03 -5.10 11.63
N LEU A 375 -17.92 -4.31 11.02
CA LEU A 375 -17.78 -2.85 11.00
C LEU A 375 -17.81 -2.28 12.42
N ARG A 376 -18.72 -2.76 13.28
CA ARG A 376 -18.82 -2.33 14.68
C ARG A 376 -17.61 -2.71 15.50
N GLU A 377 -17.07 -3.91 15.31
CA GLU A 377 -15.84 -4.39 15.96
C GLU A 377 -14.66 -3.45 15.64
N ILE A 378 -14.52 -3.04 14.37
CA ILE A 378 -13.35 -2.29 13.90
C ILE A 378 -13.49 -0.78 14.18
N THR A 379 -14.69 -0.24 14.04
CA THR A 379 -14.93 1.22 14.02
C THR A 379 -15.70 1.73 15.26
N GLY A 380 -16.26 0.83 16.05
CA GLY A 380 -17.11 1.14 17.20
C GLY A 380 -18.57 1.47 16.87
N LYS A 381 -18.96 1.53 15.59
CA LYS A 381 -20.35 1.82 15.15
C LYS A 381 -20.82 0.85 14.08
N SER A 382 -22.12 0.57 14.08
CA SER A 382 -22.81 -0.15 12.99
C SER A 382 -22.80 0.66 11.69
N GLY A 383 -23.07 -0.01 10.56
CA GLY A 383 -23.22 0.63 9.26
C GLY A 383 -24.36 1.64 9.26
N ARG A 384 -25.48 1.30 9.92
CA ARG A 384 -26.60 2.26 10.07
C ARG A 384 -26.21 3.51 10.85
N GLN A 385 -25.43 3.38 11.93
CA GLN A 385 -24.96 4.56 12.69
C GLN A 385 -24.03 5.43 11.84
N TRP A 386 -23.07 4.84 11.14
CA TRP A 386 -22.19 5.59 10.23
C TRP A 386 -22.96 6.28 9.10
N TRP A 387 -23.93 5.59 8.52
CA TRP A 387 -24.80 6.14 7.48
C TRP A 387 -25.59 7.33 7.98
N THR A 388 -26.19 7.22 9.17
CA THR A 388 -26.94 8.32 9.80
C THR A 388 -26.04 9.52 10.08
N ASP A 389 -24.86 9.30 10.65
CA ASP A 389 -23.90 10.38 10.94
C ASP A 389 -23.45 11.09 9.65
N MET A 390 -23.11 10.31 8.62
CA MET A 390 -22.75 10.83 7.31
C MET A 390 -23.85 11.73 6.74
N TRP A 391 -25.10 11.26 6.73
CA TRP A 391 -26.20 12.06 6.21
C TRP A 391 -26.49 13.28 7.06
N ASN A 392 -26.40 13.20 8.39
CA ASN A 392 -26.57 14.36 9.26
C ASN A 392 -25.54 15.46 8.91
N GLU A 393 -24.29 15.08 8.66
CA GLU A 393 -23.25 16.04 8.27
C GLU A 393 -23.40 16.58 6.84
N ILE A 394 -23.89 15.76 5.89
CA ILE A 394 -24.24 16.24 4.53
C ILE A 394 -25.33 17.31 4.62
N HIS A 395 -26.40 17.05 5.39
CA HIS A 395 -27.51 18.01 5.56
C HIS A 395 -27.08 19.26 6.32
N ALA A 396 -26.15 19.13 7.27
CA ALA A 396 -25.57 20.27 7.99
C ALA A 396 -24.53 21.05 7.17
N GLY A 397 -24.11 20.54 6.00
CA GLY A 397 -23.05 21.12 5.18
C GLY A 397 -21.65 21.00 5.77
N THR A 398 -21.45 20.14 6.77
CA THR A 398 -20.17 19.93 7.46
C THR A 398 -19.36 18.77 6.87
N TRP A 399 -19.98 17.97 6.01
CA TRP A 399 -19.31 16.99 5.16
C TRP A 399 -19.64 17.27 3.69
N ASN A 400 -18.59 17.44 2.89
CA ASN A 400 -18.64 17.27 1.44
C ASN A 400 -17.67 16.15 1.07
N ASN A 401 -18.00 15.37 0.05
CA ASN A 401 -17.09 14.34 -0.42
C ASN A 401 -15.82 15.03 -0.93
N HIS A 402 -14.69 14.86 -0.25
CA HIS A 402 -13.43 15.51 -0.57
C HIS A 402 -12.91 15.15 -1.97
N ALA A 403 -13.33 14.01 -2.54
CA ALA A 403 -13.07 13.67 -3.95
C ALA A 403 -13.81 14.58 -4.96
N LEU A 404 -14.69 15.48 -4.50
CA LEU A 404 -15.42 16.41 -5.36
C LEU A 404 -14.78 17.80 -5.46
N ARG A 405 -13.73 18.11 -4.69
CA ARG A 405 -13.04 19.41 -4.78
C ARG A 405 -11.89 19.31 -5.77
N ASP A 406 -12.05 20.04 -6.88
CA ASP A 406 -10.98 20.37 -7.83
C ASP A 406 -9.96 21.32 -7.20
#